data_AF-A0A292Y907-F1
#
_entry.id   AF-A0A292Y907-F1
#
_cell.length_a   1.000
_cell.length_b   1.000
_cell.length_c   1.000
_cell.angle_alpha   90.00
_cell.angle_beta   90.00
_cell.angle_gamma   90.00
#
_symmetry.space_group_name_H-M   'P 1'
#
loop_
_entity.id
_entity.type
_entity.pdbx_description
1 polymer ?
#
loop_
_entity_poly.entity_id
_entity_poly.type
_entity_poly.pdbx_seq_one_letter_code
_entity_poly.pdbx_strand_id
1 'polypeptide(L)'
;MKKILLLLVILYSNIVFAYDLKKVDFTTFLNYVSYHLNKNIVVADDVPKNFSVFMPENIMSKTEIKKSLIYILRANHLKLKTYGNTYYIYIPNPPVQSDFLIRFNFIPKSVIINYINKFYPGLKFQVFQNRLFIHTTYDNYVYIKHFITSLQSSYKQSKVNFLIVVINNKKAKQLGANLNIKSPFHKRILFDLITDTASVTTSLPSGIDFKSFIRFLNKKNIAQTISKPTINLIDSFNYTLESVHNIPYVTKTVSVDKDGNPVTRTNLQYKDVGLKVYVKNVSITKRSIDFDLDIFIDNLLSMTNNIPLIDTKHFNTHIQLTKNKSHYLIAGLRSVTTIDNKSNVPGLSKIPVFGWLFKTKNKNIEDLSFSFYISTNFFENIRSEFATTEDGRLRPPAGGSK
;
A
#
# COMPACT_ATOMS: atom_id res chain seq x y z
N MET A 1 99.44 -7.79 22.34
CA MET A 1 98.43 -8.78 21.90
C MET A 1 96.99 -8.48 22.38
N LYS A 2 96.73 -7.73 23.47
CA LYS A 2 95.36 -7.43 23.95
C LYS A 2 94.53 -6.43 23.13
N LYS A 3 95.13 -5.58 22.29
CA LYS A 3 94.39 -4.61 21.44
C LYS A 3 93.79 -5.22 20.16
N ILE A 4 94.32 -6.35 19.68
CA ILE A 4 93.82 -7.02 18.47
C ILE A 4 92.57 -7.87 18.77
N LEU A 5 92.48 -8.43 19.98
CA LEU A 5 91.30 -9.20 20.40
C LEU A 5 90.06 -8.31 20.59
N LEU A 6 90.24 -7.07 21.05
CA LEU A 6 89.13 -6.12 21.22
C LEU A 6 88.56 -5.64 19.88
N LEU A 7 89.41 -5.50 18.85
CA LEU A 7 88.98 -5.12 17.51
C LEU A 7 88.20 -6.26 16.82
N LEU A 8 88.56 -7.52 17.09
CA LEU A 8 87.83 -8.68 16.58
C LEU A 8 86.45 -8.86 17.23
N VAL A 9 86.28 -8.50 18.50
CA VAL A 9 84.97 -8.53 19.19
C VAL A 9 84.05 -7.39 18.72
N ILE A 10 84.62 -6.23 18.34
CA ILE A 10 83.85 -5.11 17.76
C ILE A 10 83.51 -5.36 16.28
N LEU A 11 84.33 -6.13 15.55
CA LEU A 11 84.01 -6.60 14.20
C LEU A 11 82.99 -7.74 14.18
N TYR A 12 82.91 -8.57 15.24
CA TYR A 12 81.90 -9.64 15.33
C TYR A 12 80.50 -9.14 15.75
N SER A 13 80.38 -7.92 16.28
CA SER A 13 79.10 -7.32 16.68
C SER A 13 78.43 -6.46 15.59
N ASN A 14 79.08 -6.29 14.42
CA ASN A 14 78.58 -5.42 13.34
C ASN A 14 78.26 -6.15 12.02
N ILE A 15 78.02 -7.46 12.05
CA ILE A 15 77.29 -8.13 10.95
C ILE A 15 75.79 -8.05 11.27
N VAL A 16 75.27 -6.83 11.42
CA VAL A 16 73.85 -6.59 11.21
C VAL A 16 73.71 -6.40 9.71
N PHE A 17 73.18 -7.41 9.04
CA PHE A 17 72.74 -7.30 7.65
C PHE A 17 71.70 -6.17 7.58
N ALA A 18 72.14 -4.95 7.28
CA ALA A 18 71.27 -3.88 6.81
C ALA A 18 70.90 -4.22 5.36
N TYR A 19 69.91 -5.10 5.20
CA TYR A 19 69.21 -5.23 3.92
C TYR A 19 68.56 -3.87 3.63
N ASP A 20 68.92 -3.25 2.50
CA ASP A 20 68.22 -2.08 1.99
C ASP A 20 66.84 -2.55 1.51
N LEU A 21 65.85 -2.56 2.42
CA LEU A 21 64.49 -3.07 2.20
C LEU A 21 63.63 -2.13 1.33
N LYS A 22 64.24 -1.30 0.48
CA LYS A 22 63.52 -0.40 -0.42
C LYS A 22 62.69 -1.16 -1.45
N LYS A 23 63.05 -2.39 -1.81
CA LYS A 23 62.22 -3.24 -2.67
C LYS A 23 62.48 -4.70 -2.38
N VAL A 24 61.50 -5.38 -1.81
CA VAL A 24 61.61 -6.78 -1.37
C VAL A 24 60.61 -7.63 -2.14
N ASP A 25 60.96 -8.86 -2.50
CA ASP A 25 60.01 -9.80 -3.09
C ASP A 25 59.00 -10.28 -2.03
N PHE A 26 57.84 -10.75 -2.48
CA PHE A 26 56.79 -11.19 -1.56
C PHE A 26 57.27 -12.34 -0.64
N THR A 27 58.11 -13.24 -1.14
CA THR A 27 58.66 -14.35 -0.37
C THR A 27 59.53 -13.87 0.80
N THR A 28 60.46 -12.94 0.56
CA THR A 28 61.33 -12.40 1.61
C THR A 28 60.52 -11.57 2.60
N PHE A 29 59.49 -10.86 2.14
CA PHE A 29 58.54 -10.22 3.04
C PHE A 29 57.85 -11.24 3.96
N LEU A 30 57.34 -12.34 3.41
CA LEU A 30 56.70 -13.38 4.22
C LEU A 30 57.68 -14.01 5.21
N ASN A 31 58.95 -14.22 4.84
CA ASN A 31 59.97 -14.69 5.77
C ASN A 31 60.18 -13.72 6.95
N TYR A 32 60.26 -12.42 6.67
CA TYR A 32 60.32 -11.38 7.70
C TYR A 32 59.10 -11.44 8.62
N VAL A 33 57.89 -11.57 8.05
CA VAL A 33 56.65 -11.67 8.82
C VAL A 33 56.62 -12.95 9.67
N SER A 34 57.04 -14.08 9.12
CA SER A 34 57.13 -15.38 9.80
C SER A 34 58.02 -15.28 11.03
N TYR A 35 59.21 -14.69 10.87
CA TYR A 35 60.19 -14.50 11.94
C TYR A 35 59.67 -13.57 13.04
N HIS A 36 59.21 -12.37 12.70
CA HIS A 36 58.81 -11.37 13.69
C HIS A 36 57.45 -11.66 14.36
N LEU A 37 56.53 -12.34 13.67
CA LEU A 37 55.24 -12.75 14.24
C LEU A 37 55.28 -14.15 14.89
N ASN A 38 56.36 -14.91 14.72
CA ASN A 38 56.48 -16.30 15.16
C ASN A 38 55.32 -17.18 14.63
N LYS A 39 55.05 -17.09 13.33
CA LYS A 39 53.94 -17.77 12.65
C LYS A 39 54.44 -18.56 11.45
N ASN A 40 53.97 -19.79 11.30
CA ASN A 40 54.21 -20.55 10.07
C ASN A 40 53.41 -19.90 8.93
N ILE A 41 54.01 -19.71 7.76
CA ILE A 41 53.30 -19.17 6.60
C ILE A 41 53.23 -20.25 5.52
N VAL A 42 52.01 -20.55 5.08
CA VAL A 42 51.73 -21.45 3.96
C VAL A 42 51.03 -20.63 2.89
N VAL A 43 51.54 -20.68 1.67
CA VAL A 43 50.99 -19.97 0.51
C VAL A 43 50.48 -21.01 -0.48
N ALA A 44 49.22 -20.86 -0.92
CA ALA A 44 48.65 -21.72 -1.95
C ALA A 44 49.40 -21.58 -3.28
N ASP A 45 49.45 -22.65 -4.08
CA ASP A 45 50.28 -22.74 -5.28
C ASP A 45 49.88 -21.73 -6.39
N ASP A 46 48.62 -21.32 -6.39
CA ASP A 46 48.02 -20.38 -7.35
C ASP A 46 48.32 -18.91 -7.03
N VAL A 47 48.91 -18.60 -5.87
CA VAL A 47 49.19 -17.22 -5.45
C VAL A 47 50.38 -16.65 -6.22
N PRO A 48 50.24 -15.49 -6.90
CA PRO A 48 51.35 -14.83 -7.57
C PRO A 48 52.40 -14.36 -6.56
N LYS A 49 53.68 -14.71 -6.81
CA LYS A 49 54.81 -14.43 -5.91
C LYS A 49 55.65 -13.22 -6.34
N ASN A 50 55.33 -12.61 -7.48
CA ASN A 50 56.18 -11.65 -8.19
C ASN A 50 55.90 -10.17 -7.90
N PHE A 51 55.10 -9.84 -6.88
CA PHE A 51 54.86 -8.44 -6.52
C PHE A 51 55.88 -7.92 -5.50
N SER A 52 56.23 -6.63 -5.63
CA SER A 52 57.22 -5.97 -4.79
C SER A 52 56.58 -5.34 -3.55
N VAL A 53 57.19 -5.54 -2.40
CA VAL A 53 56.81 -4.94 -1.12
C VAL A 53 57.86 -3.89 -0.73
N PHE A 54 57.40 -2.69 -0.42
CA PHE A 54 58.24 -1.59 0.05
C PHE A 54 58.10 -1.49 1.57
N MET A 55 59.19 -1.65 2.31
CA MET A 55 59.18 -1.56 3.77
C MET A 55 59.74 -0.22 4.27
N PRO A 56 59.24 0.29 5.40
CA PRO A 56 59.85 1.45 6.06
C PRO A 56 61.23 1.09 6.64
N GLU A 57 62.11 2.09 6.74
CA GLU A 57 63.46 1.95 7.31
C GLU A 57 63.44 1.72 8.85
N ASN A 58 62.34 2.11 9.51
CA ASN A 58 62.19 1.96 10.96
C ASN A 58 61.68 0.57 11.38
N ILE A 59 62.11 0.13 12.56
CA ILE A 59 61.66 -1.13 13.19
C ILE A 59 60.15 -1.07 13.42
N MET A 60 59.41 -1.95 12.76
CA MET A 60 57.96 -2.09 12.95
C MET A 60 57.63 -2.96 14.18
N SER A 61 56.58 -2.58 14.91
CA SER A 61 55.98 -3.44 15.95
C SER A 61 55.26 -4.65 15.34
N LYS A 62 55.09 -5.73 16.12
CA LYS A 62 54.34 -6.93 15.68
C LYS A 62 52.93 -6.60 15.15
N THR A 63 52.27 -5.60 15.73
CA THR A 63 50.93 -5.16 15.30
C THR A 63 50.98 -4.48 13.94
N GLU A 64 51.99 -3.66 13.69
CA GLU A 64 52.19 -2.98 12.40
C GLU A 64 52.54 -3.99 11.32
N ILE A 65 53.44 -4.95 11.59
CA ILE A 65 53.79 -6.03 10.66
C ILE A 65 52.54 -6.82 10.26
N LYS A 66 51.68 -7.18 11.23
CA LYS A 66 50.42 -7.88 10.94
C LYS A 66 49.45 -7.05 10.11
N LYS A 67 49.30 -5.76 10.41
CA LYS A 67 48.45 -4.85 9.62
C LYS A 67 48.97 -4.70 8.20
N SER A 68 50.28 -4.49 8.03
CA SER A 68 50.93 -4.41 6.73
C SER A 68 50.73 -5.67 5.91
N LEU A 69 50.90 -6.86 6.50
CA LEU A 69 50.56 -8.13 5.83
C LEU A 69 49.10 -8.13 5.35
N ILE A 70 48.14 -7.79 6.21
CA ILE A 70 46.72 -7.78 5.84
C ILE A 70 46.44 -6.79 4.70
N TYR A 71 47.03 -5.59 4.73
CA TYR A 71 46.83 -4.60 3.68
C TYR A 71 47.45 -5.00 2.36
N ILE A 72 48.65 -5.58 2.38
CA ILE A 72 49.33 -6.10 1.19
C ILE A 72 48.50 -7.24 0.58
N LEU A 73 48.01 -8.18 1.40
CA LEU A 73 47.15 -9.25 0.90
C LEU A 73 45.86 -8.70 0.29
N ARG A 74 45.21 -7.74 0.94
CA ARG A 74 43.99 -7.08 0.41
C ARG A 74 44.23 -6.36 -0.90
N ALA A 75 45.34 -5.63 -1.02
CA ALA A 75 45.71 -4.91 -2.24
C ALA A 75 45.94 -5.86 -3.43
N ASN A 76 46.33 -7.10 -3.16
CA ASN A 76 46.57 -8.14 -4.18
C ASN A 76 45.42 -9.16 -4.28
N HIS A 77 44.23 -8.86 -3.75
CA HIS A 77 43.06 -9.75 -3.76
C HIS A 77 43.25 -11.12 -3.07
N LEU A 78 44.24 -11.23 -2.17
CA LEU A 78 44.52 -12.43 -1.39
C LEU A 78 43.79 -12.39 -0.04
N LYS A 79 43.45 -13.57 0.48
CA LYS A 79 42.93 -13.71 1.84
C LYS A 79 43.88 -14.53 2.71
N LEU A 80 43.82 -14.25 4.01
CA LEU A 80 44.54 -14.98 5.05
C LEU A 80 43.54 -15.74 5.92
N LYS A 81 43.78 -17.03 6.13
CA LYS A 81 43.07 -17.87 7.09
C LYS A 81 44.06 -18.36 8.14
N THR A 82 43.68 -18.26 9.41
CA THR A 82 44.52 -18.68 10.53
C THR A 82 44.13 -20.08 10.97
N TYR A 83 45.09 -20.99 10.99
CA TYR A 83 44.95 -22.34 11.52
C TYR A 83 45.97 -22.53 12.65
N GLY A 84 45.57 -22.23 13.88
CA GLY A 84 46.46 -22.29 15.05
C GLY A 84 47.68 -21.37 14.89
N ASN A 85 48.88 -21.95 14.71
CA ASN A 85 50.11 -21.20 14.49
C ASN A 85 50.43 -20.90 13.02
N THR A 86 49.58 -21.32 12.10
CA THR A 86 49.81 -21.18 10.67
C THR A 86 48.91 -20.10 10.07
N TYR A 87 49.49 -19.23 9.25
CA TYR A 87 48.81 -18.36 8.32
C TYR A 87 48.79 -19.00 6.94
N TYR A 88 47.59 -19.31 6.45
CA TYR A 88 47.35 -19.81 5.12
C TYR A 88 46.89 -18.67 4.20
N ILE A 89 47.69 -18.37 3.18
CA ILE A 89 47.44 -17.31 2.19
C ILE A 89 46.95 -17.97 0.90
N TYR A 90 45.82 -17.51 0.38
CA TYR A 90 45.16 -18.11 -0.79
C TYR A 90 44.41 -17.06 -1.61
N ILE A 91 44.17 -17.37 -2.89
CA ILE A 91 43.22 -16.64 -3.72
C ILE A 91 41.81 -17.11 -3.35
N PRO A 92 40.90 -16.24 -2.90
CA PRO A 92 39.53 -16.65 -2.67
C PRO A 92 38.87 -17.04 -3.99
N ASN A 93 38.28 -18.24 -4.05
CA ASN A 93 37.49 -18.66 -5.20
C ASN A 93 36.41 -17.61 -5.51
N PRO A 94 36.14 -17.32 -6.80
CA PRO A 94 35.03 -16.44 -7.16
C PRO A 94 33.74 -16.99 -6.55
N PRO A 95 32.88 -16.12 -6.01
CA PRO A 95 31.66 -16.58 -5.35
C PRO A 95 30.79 -17.32 -6.37
N VAL A 96 30.46 -18.57 -6.07
CA VAL A 96 29.64 -19.41 -6.94
C VAL A 96 28.26 -18.75 -7.09
N GLN A 97 27.85 -18.55 -8.34
CA GLN A 97 26.51 -18.08 -8.65
C GLN A 97 25.59 -19.27 -8.86
N SER A 98 24.39 -19.19 -8.28
CA SER A 98 23.37 -20.22 -8.36
C SER A 98 22.01 -19.60 -8.62
N ASP A 99 21.09 -20.42 -9.11
CA ASP A 99 19.70 -20.04 -9.33
C ASP A 99 18.91 -20.12 -8.02
N PHE A 100 18.24 -19.03 -7.66
CA PHE A 100 17.37 -18.97 -6.48
C PHE A 100 15.97 -18.53 -6.86
N LEU A 101 14.99 -19.12 -6.17
CA LEU A 101 13.57 -18.78 -6.29
C LEU A 101 13.06 -18.21 -4.97
N ILE A 102 12.64 -16.94 -4.99
CA ILE A 102 12.04 -16.25 -3.84
C ILE A 102 10.54 -16.12 -4.07
N ARG A 103 9.73 -16.67 -3.17
CA ARG A 103 8.27 -16.46 -3.16
C ARG A 103 7.96 -15.15 -2.44
N PHE A 104 7.05 -14.37 -3.00
CA PHE A 104 6.58 -13.13 -2.39
C PHE A 104 5.08 -12.92 -2.65
N ASN A 105 4.41 -12.29 -1.70
CA ASN A 105 2.98 -11.98 -1.76
C ASN A 105 2.78 -10.47 -1.56
N PHE A 106 1.71 -9.93 -2.14
CA PHE A 106 1.23 -8.55 -1.91
C PHE A 106 2.23 -7.42 -2.26
N ILE A 107 3.36 -7.69 -2.91
CA ILE A 107 4.31 -6.68 -3.37
C ILE A 107 4.12 -6.42 -4.88
N PRO A 108 3.92 -5.17 -5.32
CA PRO A 108 3.90 -4.84 -6.74
C PRO A 108 5.22 -5.18 -7.42
N LYS A 109 5.15 -5.78 -8.62
CA LYS A 109 6.35 -6.18 -9.38
C LYS A 109 7.32 -5.02 -9.62
N SER A 110 6.79 -3.82 -9.85
CA SER A 110 7.56 -2.59 -10.07
C SER A 110 8.50 -2.28 -8.89
N VAL A 111 8.07 -2.51 -7.65
CA VAL A 111 8.88 -2.27 -6.45
C VAL A 111 10.09 -3.19 -6.43
N ILE A 112 9.90 -4.49 -6.73
CA ILE A 112 10.97 -5.48 -6.78
C ILE A 112 11.94 -5.17 -7.93
N ILE A 113 11.41 -4.88 -9.13
CA ILE A 113 12.21 -4.53 -10.31
C ILE A 113 13.07 -3.29 -10.02
N ASN A 114 12.47 -2.23 -9.48
CA ASN A 114 13.18 -1.00 -9.17
C ASN A 114 14.25 -1.20 -8.09
N TYR A 115 13.95 -1.99 -7.06
CA TYR A 115 14.92 -2.34 -6.02
C TYR A 115 16.12 -3.08 -6.60
N ILE A 116 15.88 -4.14 -7.38
CA ILE A 116 16.96 -4.95 -7.95
C ILE A 116 17.81 -4.11 -8.92
N ASN A 117 17.18 -3.37 -9.84
CA ASN A 117 17.90 -2.54 -10.80
C ASN A 117 18.74 -1.44 -10.14
N LYS A 118 18.28 -0.89 -9.01
CA LYS A 118 18.97 0.19 -8.30
C LYS A 118 20.12 -0.29 -7.44
N PHE A 119 19.95 -1.41 -6.73
CA PHE A 119 20.92 -1.90 -5.73
C PHE A 119 21.81 -3.04 -6.24
N TYR A 120 21.40 -3.74 -7.30
CA TYR A 120 22.11 -4.87 -7.89
C TYR A 120 22.18 -4.72 -9.42
N PRO A 121 22.91 -3.71 -9.94
CA PRO A 121 23.02 -3.47 -11.37
C PRO A 121 23.67 -4.69 -12.07
N GLY A 122 23.08 -5.12 -13.18
CA GLY A 122 23.56 -6.27 -13.97
C GLY A 122 23.14 -7.65 -13.45
N LEU A 123 22.35 -7.73 -12.38
CA LEU A 123 21.77 -9.00 -11.92
C LEU A 123 20.82 -9.57 -12.98
N LYS A 124 20.94 -10.86 -13.29
CA LYS A 124 19.95 -11.56 -14.13
C LYS A 124 18.79 -12.02 -13.26
N PHE A 125 17.59 -11.52 -13.55
CA PHE A 125 16.40 -11.86 -12.79
C PHE A 125 15.14 -11.85 -13.65
N GLN A 126 14.11 -12.58 -13.19
CA GLN A 126 12.77 -12.57 -13.77
C GLN A 126 11.72 -12.51 -12.66
N VAL A 127 10.80 -11.56 -12.79
CA VAL A 127 9.69 -11.36 -11.83
C VAL A 127 8.40 -11.94 -12.40
N PHE A 128 7.94 -13.02 -11.81
CA PHE A 128 6.63 -13.63 -12.08
C PHE A 128 5.54 -12.96 -11.22
N GLN A 129 4.34 -13.54 -11.15
CA GLN A 129 3.24 -12.99 -10.36
C GLN A 129 3.55 -12.95 -8.85
N ASN A 130 4.07 -14.05 -8.29
CA ASN A 130 4.35 -14.21 -6.85
C ASN A 130 5.74 -14.83 -6.58
N ARG A 131 6.62 -14.77 -7.58
CA ARG A 131 7.95 -15.39 -7.54
C ARG A 131 8.97 -14.51 -8.23
N LEU A 132 10.14 -14.43 -7.62
CA LEU A 132 11.33 -13.80 -8.17
C LEU A 132 12.35 -14.91 -8.41
N PHE A 133 12.75 -15.06 -9.66
CA PHE A 133 13.88 -15.91 -10.04
C PHE A 133 15.12 -15.02 -10.20
N ILE A 134 16.21 -15.36 -9.51
CA ILE A 134 17.47 -14.61 -9.54
C ILE A 134 18.65 -15.56 -9.70
N HIS A 135 19.62 -15.18 -10.53
CA HIS A 135 20.91 -15.85 -10.62
C HIS A 135 21.96 -14.99 -9.91
N THR A 136 22.44 -15.43 -8.74
CA THR A 136 23.34 -14.61 -7.91
C THR A 136 24.16 -15.43 -6.91
N THR A 137 24.97 -14.77 -6.10
CA THR A 137 25.70 -15.38 -4.98
C THR A 137 24.76 -15.63 -3.80
N TYR A 138 25.07 -16.63 -2.96
CA TYR A 138 24.23 -16.95 -1.79
C TYR A 138 24.04 -15.74 -0.86
N ASP A 139 25.07 -14.94 -0.63
CA ASP A 139 25.01 -13.74 0.22
C ASP A 139 23.99 -12.73 -0.31
N ASN A 140 24.05 -12.42 -1.62
CA ASN A 140 23.10 -11.51 -2.26
C ASN A 140 21.67 -12.05 -2.20
N TYR A 141 21.48 -13.36 -2.44
CA TYR A 141 20.18 -14.00 -2.28
C TYR A 141 19.60 -13.81 -0.87
N VAL A 142 20.41 -13.98 0.18
CA VAL A 142 19.97 -13.80 1.57
C VAL A 142 19.53 -12.36 1.82
N TYR A 143 20.30 -11.36 1.36
CA TYR A 143 19.94 -9.95 1.50
C TYR A 143 18.64 -9.60 0.76
N ILE A 144 18.51 -10.02 -0.51
CA ILE A 144 17.33 -9.77 -1.33
C ILE A 144 16.10 -10.44 -0.71
N LYS A 145 16.23 -11.71 -0.28
CA LYS A 145 15.15 -12.45 0.38
C LYS A 145 14.71 -11.79 1.67
N HIS A 146 15.65 -11.32 2.49
CA HIS A 146 15.33 -10.63 3.74
C HIS A 146 14.57 -9.33 3.47
N PHE A 147 15.03 -8.51 2.52
CA PHE A 147 14.35 -7.28 2.13
C PHE A 147 12.91 -7.55 1.65
N ILE A 148 12.72 -8.52 0.76
CA ILE A 148 11.40 -8.90 0.24
C ILE A 148 10.49 -9.41 1.38
N THR A 149 11.03 -10.21 2.30
CA THR A 149 10.26 -10.71 3.45
C THR A 149 9.83 -9.57 4.38
N SER A 150 10.71 -8.60 4.62
CA SER A 150 10.43 -7.43 5.43
C SER A 150 9.35 -6.55 4.78
N LEU A 151 9.42 -6.32 3.46
CA LEU A 151 8.36 -5.63 2.72
C LEU A 151 7.03 -6.37 2.82
N GLN A 152 7.02 -7.68 2.63
CA GLN A 152 5.79 -8.48 2.67
C GLN A 152 5.11 -8.40 4.04
N SER A 153 5.88 -8.38 5.13
CA SER A 153 5.35 -8.25 6.49
C SER A 153 4.72 -6.88 6.80
N SER A 154 4.94 -5.88 5.95
CA SER A 154 4.37 -4.55 6.09
C SER A 154 2.91 -4.47 5.63
N TYR A 155 2.52 -5.30 4.65
CA TYR A 155 1.16 -5.25 4.09
C TYR A 155 0.14 -5.68 5.12
N LYS A 156 -0.91 -4.87 5.24
CA LYS A 156 -2.06 -5.13 6.11
C LYS A 156 -3.32 -5.18 5.27
N GLN A 157 -4.30 -5.91 5.78
CA GLN A 157 -5.64 -5.92 5.22
C GLN A 157 -6.64 -5.35 6.22
N SER A 158 -7.70 -4.74 5.70
CA SER A 158 -8.84 -4.31 6.49
C SER A 158 -10.12 -4.43 5.68
N LYS A 159 -11.19 -4.84 6.37
CA LYS A 159 -12.53 -4.87 5.81
C LYS A 159 -13.22 -3.53 6.06
N VAL A 160 -13.75 -2.96 4.98
CA VAL A 160 -14.50 -1.71 4.99
C VAL A 160 -15.91 -1.97 4.50
N ASN A 161 -16.89 -1.54 5.29
CA ASN A 161 -18.30 -1.63 4.98
C ASN A 161 -18.85 -0.23 4.73
N PHE A 162 -19.49 -0.05 3.59
CA PHE A 162 -20.17 1.17 3.24
C PHE A 162 -21.67 1.00 3.47
N LEU A 163 -22.34 2.09 3.81
CA LEU A 163 -23.77 2.14 4.00
C LEU A 163 -24.30 3.46 3.41
N ILE A 164 -25.09 3.33 2.34
CA ILE A 164 -25.65 4.48 1.63
C ILE A 164 -27.14 4.55 1.96
N VAL A 165 -27.58 5.68 2.51
CA VAL A 165 -28.96 5.85 3.01
C VAL A 165 -29.56 7.15 2.49
N VAL A 166 -30.82 7.10 2.07
CA VAL A 166 -31.66 8.26 1.80
C VAL A 166 -32.63 8.45 2.94
N ILE A 167 -32.81 9.68 3.38
CA ILE A 167 -33.58 10.02 4.56
C ILE A 167 -34.58 11.10 4.19
N ASN A 168 -35.86 10.84 4.46
CA ASN A 168 -36.90 11.85 4.32
C ASN A 168 -36.87 12.78 5.53
N ASN A 169 -36.33 13.98 5.34
CA ASN A 169 -36.08 14.93 6.43
C ASN A 169 -37.37 15.38 7.12
N LYS A 170 -38.48 15.50 6.37
CA LYS A 170 -39.78 15.87 6.94
C LYS A 170 -40.28 14.81 7.92
N LYS A 171 -40.28 13.55 7.52
CA LYS A 171 -40.69 12.43 8.39
C LYS A 171 -39.72 12.23 9.56
N ALA A 172 -38.42 12.39 9.33
CA ALA A 172 -37.41 12.26 10.37
C ALA A 172 -37.57 13.33 11.47
N LYS A 173 -37.82 14.59 11.09
CA LYS A 173 -38.07 15.69 12.04
C LYS A 173 -39.35 15.47 12.86
N GLN A 174 -40.43 15.02 12.21
CA GLN A 174 -41.68 14.67 12.89
C GLN A 174 -41.48 13.54 13.90
N LEU A 175 -40.73 12.51 13.53
CA LEU A 175 -40.39 11.43 14.44
C LEU A 175 -39.55 11.97 15.61
N GLY A 176 -38.49 12.73 15.35
CA GLY A 176 -37.64 13.32 16.38
C GLY A 176 -38.40 14.17 17.40
N ALA A 177 -39.39 14.94 16.96
CA ALA A 177 -40.27 15.72 17.84
C ALA A 177 -41.21 14.86 18.71
N ASN A 178 -41.60 13.68 18.22
CA ASN A 178 -42.56 12.78 18.88
C ASN A 178 -41.90 11.66 19.70
N LEU A 179 -40.56 11.61 19.75
CA LEU A 179 -39.84 10.55 20.46
C LEU A 179 -39.87 10.78 21.97
N ASN A 180 -40.59 9.89 22.65
CA ASN A 180 -40.69 9.83 24.11
C ASN A 180 -39.30 9.65 24.78
N ILE A 181 -39.07 10.33 25.91
CA ILE A 181 -37.77 10.46 26.59
C ILE A 181 -37.18 9.10 27.02
N LYS A 182 -38.03 8.07 27.18
CA LYS A 182 -37.64 6.70 27.56
C LYS A 182 -37.11 5.84 26.40
N SER A 183 -37.10 6.34 25.17
CA SER A 183 -36.55 5.59 24.03
C SER A 183 -35.02 5.55 24.08
N PRO A 184 -34.37 4.39 23.82
CA PRO A 184 -32.90 4.32 23.70
C PRO A 184 -32.36 5.20 22.55
N PHE A 185 -33.24 5.69 21.67
CA PHE A 185 -32.93 6.56 20.52
C PHE A 185 -33.30 8.04 20.74
N HIS A 186 -33.65 8.46 21.98
CA HIS A 186 -34.00 9.86 22.28
C HIS A 186 -32.81 10.84 22.16
N LYS A 187 -31.58 10.35 21.95
CA LYS A 187 -30.40 11.20 21.78
C LYS A 187 -30.51 12.02 20.49
N ARG A 188 -30.74 13.34 20.61
CA ARG A 188 -30.79 14.34 19.52
C ARG A 188 -29.67 14.16 18.47
N ILE A 189 -28.47 13.81 18.93
CA ILE A 189 -27.30 13.59 18.06
C ILE A 189 -27.54 12.59 16.93
N LEU A 190 -28.35 11.54 17.13
CA LEU A 190 -28.67 10.57 16.08
C LEU A 190 -29.53 11.16 14.97
N PHE A 191 -30.46 12.06 15.31
CA PHE A 191 -31.32 12.75 14.35
C PHE A 191 -30.59 13.90 13.66
N ASP A 192 -29.72 14.60 14.37
CA ASP A 192 -28.91 15.67 13.80
C ASP A 192 -27.92 15.10 12.76
N LEU A 193 -27.27 13.96 13.06
CA LEU A 193 -26.37 13.24 12.13
C LEU A 193 -27.00 12.82 10.80
N ILE A 194 -28.33 12.68 10.75
CA ILE A 194 -29.05 12.22 9.57
C ILE A 194 -29.84 13.33 8.87
N THR A 195 -30.22 14.40 9.58
CA THR A 195 -31.09 15.45 9.06
C THR A 195 -30.39 16.79 8.87
N ASP A 196 -29.30 17.04 9.60
CA ASP A 196 -28.51 18.26 9.50
C ASP A 196 -27.14 17.94 8.88
N THR A 197 -27.08 17.99 7.55
CA THR A 197 -25.82 17.82 6.80
C THR A 197 -24.86 18.99 6.94
N ALA A 198 -25.26 20.11 7.59
CA ALA A 198 -24.41 21.29 7.77
C ALA A 198 -23.55 21.23 9.05
N SER A 199 -23.99 20.50 10.08
CA SER A 199 -23.30 20.39 11.37
C SER A 199 -22.63 19.03 11.51
N VAL A 200 -21.52 18.83 10.78
CA VAL A 200 -20.82 17.54 10.64
C VAL A 200 -20.06 17.18 11.93
N THR A 201 -20.76 16.63 12.93
CA THR A 201 -20.11 15.90 14.03
C THR A 201 -19.78 14.49 13.53
N THR A 202 -18.51 14.22 13.25
CA THR A 202 -18.09 13.04 12.48
C THR A 202 -17.95 11.74 13.29
N SER A 203 -18.17 11.78 14.60
CA SER A 203 -17.92 10.62 15.48
C SER A 203 -19.10 10.32 16.39
N LEU A 204 -19.61 9.09 16.33
CA LEU A 204 -20.58 8.59 17.30
C LEU A 204 -19.90 8.21 18.62
N PRO A 205 -20.46 8.60 19.78
CA PRO A 205 -20.06 8.05 21.08
C PRO A 205 -20.19 6.52 21.12
N SER A 206 -19.28 5.86 21.85
CA SER A 206 -19.33 4.42 22.09
C SER A 206 -20.65 4.01 22.77
N GLY A 207 -21.24 2.88 22.32
CA GLY A 207 -22.50 2.34 22.85
C GLY A 207 -23.77 2.74 22.10
N ILE A 208 -23.68 3.57 21.05
CA ILE A 208 -24.83 3.89 20.19
C ILE A 208 -24.84 2.96 18.97
N ASP A 209 -25.82 2.07 18.89
CA ASP A 209 -26.01 1.18 17.73
C ASP A 209 -26.69 1.92 16.57
N PHE A 210 -25.86 2.62 15.79
CA PHE A 210 -26.28 3.33 14.58
C PHE A 210 -26.97 2.42 13.57
N LYS A 211 -26.53 1.16 13.45
CA LYS A 211 -27.10 0.19 12.53
C LYS A 211 -28.54 -0.16 12.92
N SER A 212 -28.79 -0.36 14.21
CA SER A 212 -30.15 -0.56 14.73
C SER A 212 -31.04 0.66 14.55
N PHE A 213 -30.50 1.87 14.72
CA PHE A 213 -31.22 3.11 14.45
C PHE A 213 -31.63 3.24 12.97
N ILE A 214 -30.70 3.03 12.02
CA ILE A 214 -31.03 3.03 10.58
C ILE A 214 -32.07 1.95 10.25
N ARG A 215 -31.97 0.76 10.84
CA ARG A 215 -32.98 -0.30 10.66
C ARG A 215 -34.36 0.12 11.16
N PHE A 216 -34.43 0.82 12.30
CA PHE A 216 -35.68 1.37 12.83
C PHE A 216 -36.29 2.40 11.89
N LEU A 217 -35.49 3.34 11.36
CA LEU A 217 -35.95 4.33 10.39
C LEU A 217 -36.42 3.69 9.07
N ASN A 218 -35.73 2.65 8.59
CA ASN A 218 -36.16 1.87 7.44
C ASN A 218 -37.53 1.22 7.70
N LYS A 219 -37.72 0.57 8.86
CA LYS A 219 -39.03 -0.01 9.24
C LYS A 219 -40.16 1.02 9.33
N LYS A 220 -39.83 2.28 9.64
CA LYS A 220 -40.80 3.39 9.69
C LYS A 220 -40.97 4.11 8.35
N ASN A 221 -40.35 3.64 7.26
CA ASN A 221 -40.36 4.29 5.93
C ASN A 221 -39.89 5.76 5.98
N ILE A 222 -38.94 6.05 6.88
CA ILE A 222 -38.29 7.35 7.06
C ILE A 222 -36.95 7.36 6.35
N ALA A 223 -36.23 6.25 6.44
CA ALA A 223 -34.99 6.01 5.71
C ALA A 223 -35.20 4.91 4.68
N GLN A 224 -34.38 4.93 3.64
CA GLN A 224 -34.23 3.86 2.67
C GLN A 224 -32.74 3.60 2.48
N THR A 225 -32.31 2.36 2.73
CA THR A 225 -30.95 1.96 2.39
C THR A 225 -30.86 1.64 0.90
N ILE A 226 -30.02 2.38 0.17
CA ILE A 226 -29.78 2.15 -1.26
C ILE A 226 -28.85 0.96 -1.44
N SER A 227 -27.72 0.97 -0.74
CA SER A 227 -26.68 -0.04 -0.94
C SER A 227 -25.83 -0.25 0.31
N LYS A 228 -25.24 -1.44 0.41
CA LYS A 228 -24.33 -1.86 1.49
C LYS A 228 -23.14 -2.64 0.93
N PRO A 229 -22.28 -2.02 0.12
CA PRO A 229 -21.13 -2.71 -0.40
C PRO A 229 -20.08 -2.93 0.69
N THR A 230 -19.31 -4.00 0.53
CA THR A 230 -18.23 -4.35 1.44
C THR A 230 -16.98 -4.63 0.60
N ILE A 231 -15.85 -4.04 0.98
CA ILE A 231 -14.59 -4.16 0.28
C ILE A 231 -13.51 -4.58 1.28
N ASN A 232 -12.74 -5.62 0.93
CA ASN A 232 -11.52 -5.97 1.64
C ASN A 232 -10.37 -5.19 1.01
N LEU A 233 -9.83 -4.23 1.75
CA LEU A 233 -8.71 -3.41 1.35
C LEU A 233 -7.40 -4.07 1.77
N ILE A 234 -6.46 -4.13 0.84
CA ILE A 234 -5.05 -4.45 1.05
C ILE A 234 -4.25 -3.18 0.77
N ASP A 235 -3.25 -2.94 1.62
CA ASP A 235 -2.35 -1.80 1.55
C ASP A 235 -1.72 -1.63 0.15
N SER A 236 -1.67 -0.39 -0.33
CA SER A 236 -1.12 0.03 -1.64
C SER A 236 -1.81 -0.52 -2.90
N PHE A 237 -3.02 -1.09 -2.78
CA PHE A 237 -3.83 -1.50 -3.94
C PHE A 237 -5.02 -0.57 -4.17
N ASN A 238 -5.42 -0.44 -5.43
CA ASN A 238 -6.63 0.29 -5.83
C ASN A 238 -7.76 -0.70 -6.10
N TYR A 239 -8.99 -0.28 -5.79
CA TYR A 239 -10.18 -1.11 -5.92
C TYR A 239 -11.25 -0.40 -6.73
N THR A 240 -12.04 -1.18 -7.45
CA THR A 240 -13.19 -0.71 -8.22
C THR A 240 -14.34 -1.66 -7.94
N LEU A 241 -15.48 -1.09 -7.56
CA LEU A 241 -16.71 -1.81 -7.32
C LEU A 241 -17.83 -1.13 -8.11
N GLU A 242 -18.43 -1.86 -9.03
CA GLU A 242 -19.48 -1.36 -9.90
C GLU A 242 -20.69 -2.29 -9.85
N SER A 243 -21.87 -1.70 -9.68
CA SER A 243 -23.16 -2.35 -9.73
C SER A 243 -24.08 -1.48 -10.57
N VAL A 244 -24.02 -1.67 -11.89
CA VAL A 244 -24.68 -0.81 -12.88
C VAL A 244 -25.55 -1.60 -13.84
N HIS A 245 -26.61 -0.95 -14.31
CA HIS A 245 -27.41 -1.39 -15.43
C HIS A 245 -26.96 -0.63 -16.68
N ASN A 246 -26.81 -1.34 -17.79
CA ASN A 246 -26.45 -0.70 -19.04
C ASN A 246 -27.72 -0.35 -19.83
N ILE A 247 -28.03 0.95 -19.93
CA ILE A 247 -29.24 1.45 -20.57
C ILE A 247 -28.94 1.82 -22.03
N PRO A 248 -29.57 1.15 -23.02
CA PRO A 248 -29.42 1.52 -24.41
C PRO A 248 -30.18 2.81 -24.72
N TYR A 249 -29.56 3.70 -25.51
CA TYR A 249 -30.19 4.91 -26.03
C TYR A 249 -29.74 5.18 -27.46
N VAL A 250 -30.60 5.86 -28.21
CA VAL A 250 -30.40 6.04 -29.65
C VAL A 250 -29.92 7.46 -29.93
N THR A 251 -28.81 7.59 -30.64
CA THR A 251 -28.33 8.88 -31.17
C THR A 251 -28.49 8.91 -32.69
N LYS A 252 -28.95 10.04 -33.21
CA LYS A 252 -29.06 10.27 -34.66
C LYS A 252 -27.95 11.23 -35.08
N THR A 253 -27.11 10.80 -36.00
CA THR A 253 -26.11 11.64 -36.66
C THR A 253 -26.53 11.87 -38.10
N VAL A 254 -26.64 13.13 -38.50
CA VAL A 254 -26.88 13.51 -39.90
C VAL A 254 -25.51 13.77 -40.53
N SER A 255 -25.19 13.03 -41.58
CA SER A 255 -23.98 13.19 -42.40
C SER A 255 -24.38 13.41 -43.85
N VAL A 256 -23.52 14.02 -44.65
CA VAL A 256 -23.76 14.20 -46.09
C VAL A 256 -23.06 13.05 -46.84
N ASP A 257 -23.73 12.43 -47.80
CA ASP A 257 -23.09 11.45 -48.68
C ASP A 257 -22.21 12.13 -49.75
N LYS A 258 -21.59 11.33 -50.61
CA LYS A 258 -20.69 11.81 -51.68
C LYS A 258 -21.43 12.66 -52.74
N ASP A 259 -22.76 12.53 -52.80
CA ASP A 259 -23.61 13.20 -53.78
C ASP A 259 -24.32 14.43 -53.19
N GLY A 260 -24.01 14.81 -51.94
CA GLY A 260 -24.58 15.99 -51.28
C GLY A 260 -25.91 15.76 -50.56
N ASN A 261 -26.41 14.51 -50.49
CA ASN A 261 -27.69 14.21 -49.84
C ASN A 261 -27.52 13.97 -48.32
N PRO A 262 -28.47 14.42 -47.49
CA PRO A 262 -28.44 14.15 -46.05
C PRO A 262 -28.76 12.68 -45.75
N VAL A 263 -27.80 11.96 -45.20
CA VAL A 263 -27.93 10.60 -44.69
C VAL A 263 -28.03 10.63 -43.17
N THR A 264 -29.16 10.16 -42.63
CA THR A 264 -29.33 9.99 -41.19
C THR A 264 -28.86 8.61 -40.75
N ARG A 265 -27.77 8.54 -39.99
CA ARG A 265 -27.30 7.32 -39.33
C ARG A 265 -27.85 7.27 -37.90
N THR A 266 -28.50 6.17 -37.58
CA THR A 266 -28.98 5.87 -36.23
C THR A 266 -27.94 5.00 -35.54
N ASN A 267 -27.34 5.50 -34.46
CA ASN A 267 -26.35 4.78 -33.67
C ASN A 267 -26.98 4.35 -32.34
N LEU A 268 -26.77 3.09 -31.97
CA LEU A 268 -27.12 2.58 -30.65
C LEU A 268 -25.95 2.84 -29.69
N GLN A 269 -26.19 3.60 -28.62
CA GLN A 269 -25.24 3.87 -27.56
C GLN A 269 -25.75 3.33 -26.23
N TYR A 270 -24.86 3.27 -25.25
CA TYR A 270 -25.05 2.58 -23.99
C TYR A 270 -24.59 3.49 -22.85
N LYS A 271 -25.41 3.60 -21.80
CA LYS A 271 -25.10 4.40 -20.62
C LYS A 271 -25.28 3.56 -19.36
N ASP A 272 -24.18 3.40 -18.63
CA ASP A 272 -24.22 2.76 -17.30
C ASP A 272 -24.97 3.65 -16.31
N VAL A 273 -25.90 3.05 -15.58
CA VAL A 273 -26.66 3.67 -14.50
C VAL A 273 -26.66 2.75 -13.28
N GLY A 274 -26.07 3.20 -12.18
CA GLY A 274 -26.11 2.51 -10.90
C GLY A 274 -25.05 3.04 -9.94
N LEU A 275 -24.48 2.15 -9.14
CA LEU A 275 -23.44 2.49 -8.16
C LEU A 275 -22.05 2.19 -8.71
N LYS A 276 -21.16 3.17 -8.69
CA LYS A 276 -19.72 2.98 -8.94
C LYS A 276 -18.93 3.51 -7.75
N VAL A 277 -17.99 2.74 -7.23
CA VAL A 277 -17.13 3.09 -6.11
C VAL A 277 -15.68 2.79 -6.49
N TYR A 278 -14.85 3.82 -6.51
CA TYR A 278 -13.42 3.70 -6.71
C TYR A 278 -12.70 4.04 -5.41
N VAL A 279 -11.81 3.16 -4.99
CA VAL A 279 -10.95 3.35 -3.82
C VAL A 279 -9.51 3.38 -4.31
N LYS A 280 -8.79 4.47 -4.03
CA LYS A 280 -7.42 4.68 -4.50
C LYS A 280 -6.49 5.03 -3.35
N ASN A 281 -5.19 4.85 -3.57
CA ASN A 281 -4.14 5.29 -2.64
C ASN A 281 -4.32 4.73 -1.22
N VAL A 282 -4.73 3.46 -1.13
CA VAL A 282 -4.96 2.78 0.15
C VAL A 282 -3.65 2.69 0.92
N SER A 283 -3.63 3.20 2.15
CA SER A 283 -2.53 3.12 3.10
C SER A 283 -3.05 2.57 4.43
N ILE A 284 -2.49 1.45 4.88
CA ILE A 284 -2.95 0.78 6.11
C ILE A 284 -1.84 0.75 7.16
N THR A 285 -1.96 1.64 8.15
CA THR A 285 -1.04 1.70 9.29
C THR A 285 -1.50 0.79 10.43
N LYS A 286 -0.86 0.81 11.61
CA LYS A 286 -1.37 0.07 12.79
C LYS A 286 -2.51 0.82 13.51
N ARG A 287 -2.76 2.08 13.15
CA ARG A 287 -3.69 2.97 13.88
C ARG A 287 -4.74 3.59 12.97
N SER A 288 -4.46 3.68 11.68
CA SER A 288 -5.30 4.31 10.68
C SER A 288 -5.39 3.50 9.39
N ILE A 289 -6.45 3.76 8.63
CA ILE A 289 -6.64 3.37 7.25
C ILE A 289 -6.94 4.65 6.49
N ASP A 290 -6.13 4.96 5.49
CA ASP A 290 -6.16 6.19 4.72
C ASP A 290 -6.38 5.85 3.24
N PHE A 291 -7.32 6.49 2.55
CA PHE A 291 -7.57 6.25 1.12
C PHE A 291 -8.41 7.37 0.50
N ASP A 292 -8.31 7.49 -0.82
CA ASP A 292 -9.18 8.35 -1.62
C ASP A 292 -10.40 7.55 -2.07
N LEU A 293 -11.58 8.18 -1.96
CA LEU A 293 -12.86 7.58 -2.25
C LEU A 293 -13.60 8.42 -3.29
N ASP A 294 -14.00 7.76 -4.38
CA ASP A 294 -14.74 8.38 -5.47
C ASP A 294 -16.01 7.54 -5.74
N ILE A 295 -17.19 8.11 -5.48
CA ILE A 295 -18.47 7.41 -5.52
C ILE A 295 -19.42 8.11 -6.49
N PHE A 296 -20.02 7.33 -7.38
CA PHE A 296 -21.09 7.73 -8.27
C PHE A 296 -22.34 6.91 -7.96
N ILE A 297 -23.47 7.60 -7.79
CA ILE A 297 -24.80 6.99 -7.76
C ILE A 297 -25.62 7.61 -8.87
N ASP A 298 -25.91 6.82 -9.88
CA ASP A 298 -26.78 7.20 -10.98
C ASP A 298 -28.14 6.53 -10.83
N ASN A 299 -29.20 7.31 -11.02
CA ASN A 299 -30.58 6.82 -11.06
C ASN A 299 -31.26 7.26 -12.36
N LEU A 300 -31.95 6.34 -13.02
CA LEU A 300 -32.73 6.65 -14.21
C LEU A 300 -34.07 7.26 -13.77
N LEU A 301 -34.30 8.53 -14.09
CA LEU A 301 -35.54 9.21 -13.74
C LEU A 301 -36.64 8.94 -14.76
N SER A 302 -36.31 9.00 -16.05
CA SER A 302 -37.25 8.76 -17.14
C SER A 302 -36.54 8.47 -18.46
N MET A 303 -37.30 7.98 -19.43
CA MET A 303 -36.88 7.80 -20.82
C MET A 303 -37.86 8.56 -21.71
N THR A 304 -37.38 9.58 -22.43
CA THR A 304 -38.20 10.34 -23.40
C THR A 304 -37.58 10.20 -24.78
N ASN A 305 -38.34 9.71 -25.76
CA ASN A 305 -37.85 9.48 -27.13
C ASN A 305 -36.54 8.67 -27.18
N ASN A 306 -36.43 7.62 -26.36
CA ASN A 306 -35.24 6.77 -26.24
C ASN A 306 -33.98 7.51 -25.73
N ILE A 307 -34.14 8.67 -25.07
CA ILE A 307 -33.07 9.42 -24.39
C ILE A 307 -33.28 9.30 -22.87
N PRO A 308 -32.29 8.78 -22.12
CA PRO A 308 -32.37 8.66 -20.66
C PRO A 308 -32.15 10.00 -19.97
N LEU A 309 -33.02 10.32 -19.02
CA LEU A 309 -32.78 11.36 -18.02
C LEU A 309 -32.20 10.71 -16.77
N ILE A 310 -30.95 11.04 -16.43
CA ILE A 310 -30.21 10.42 -15.32
C ILE A 310 -29.92 11.47 -14.24
N ASP A 311 -30.21 11.11 -12.99
CA ASP A 311 -29.81 11.84 -11.80
C ASP A 311 -28.52 11.23 -11.24
N THR A 312 -27.43 12.01 -11.27
CA THR A 312 -26.11 11.58 -10.81
C THR A 312 -25.75 12.28 -9.51
N LYS A 313 -25.33 11.49 -8.52
CA LYS A 313 -24.72 12.00 -7.27
C LYS A 313 -23.28 11.55 -7.22
N HIS A 314 -22.39 12.52 -7.13
CA HIS A 314 -20.94 12.31 -7.17
C HIS A 314 -20.30 12.82 -5.89
N PHE A 315 -19.45 12.00 -5.29
CA PHE A 315 -18.69 12.32 -4.09
C PHE A 315 -17.24 11.92 -4.28
N ASN A 316 -16.33 12.89 -4.16
CA ASN A 316 -14.90 12.66 -4.19
C ASN A 316 -14.29 13.23 -2.91
N THR A 317 -13.62 12.39 -2.12
CA THR A 317 -13.09 12.80 -0.81
C THR A 317 -11.97 11.88 -0.33
N HIS A 318 -11.14 12.41 0.57
CA HIS A 318 -10.10 11.66 1.26
C HIS A 318 -10.59 11.20 2.63
N ILE A 319 -10.39 9.91 2.94
CA ILE A 319 -10.88 9.28 4.16
C ILE A 319 -9.73 8.79 5.01
N GLN A 320 -9.79 9.14 6.29
CA GLN A 320 -8.93 8.61 7.34
C GLN A 320 -9.78 7.97 8.44
N LEU A 321 -9.75 6.64 8.52
CA LEU A 321 -10.39 5.88 9.60
C LEU A 321 -9.36 5.61 10.69
N THR A 322 -9.69 5.80 11.97
CA THR A 322 -8.77 5.55 13.10
C THR A 322 -9.34 4.55 14.08
N LYS A 323 -8.48 3.81 14.80
CA LYS A 323 -8.89 2.70 15.68
C LYS A 323 -9.99 3.07 16.68
N ASN A 324 -9.98 4.32 17.16
CA ASN A 324 -10.92 4.82 18.16
C ASN A 324 -12.21 5.40 17.56
N LYS A 325 -12.30 5.51 16.23
CA LYS A 325 -13.43 6.09 15.50
C LYS A 325 -13.76 5.20 14.29
N SER A 326 -14.53 4.15 14.56
CA SER A 326 -14.84 3.09 13.59
C SER A 326 -16.04 3.37 12.69
N HIS A 327 -16.76 4.48 12.89
CA HIS A 327 -17.96 4.84 12.13
C HIS A 327 -17.94 6.34 11.80
N TYR A 328 -17.94 6.66 10.50
CA TYR A 328 -17.90 8.03 9.99
C TYR A 328 -19.05 8.27 9.02
N LEU A 329 -19.73 9.41 9.16
CA LEU A 329 -20.41 10.04 8.03
C LEU A 329 -19.32 10.63 7.14
N ILE A 330 -19.20 10.11 5.92
CA ILE A 330 -18.23 10.57 4.93
C ILE A 330 -18.74 11.82 4.22
N ALA A 331 -19.99 11.75 3.80
CA ALA A 331 -20.62 12.77 2.96
C ALA A 331 -22.12 12.78 3.19
N GLY A 332 -22.69 13.98 3.17
CA GLY A 332 -24.12 14.23 3.23
C GLY A 332 -24.50 15.23 2.14
N LEU A 333 -25.52 14.92 1.36
CA LEU A 333 -26.11 15.83 0.38
C LEU A 333 -27.61 15.97 0.64
N ARG A 334 -28.06 17.18 0.95
CA ARG A 334 -29.48 17.47 1.10
C ARG A 334 -30.04 18.07 -0.18
N SER A 335 -31.12 17.48 -0.69
CA SER A 335 -31.87 17.95 -1.84
C SER A 335 -33.27 18.35 -1.41
N VAL A 336 -33.71 19.53 -1.85
CA VAL A 336 -35.06 20.05 -1.63
C VAL A 336 -35.70 20.34 -2.98
N THR A 337 -36.71 19.55 -3.34
CA THR A 337 -37.48 19.70 -4.57
C THR A 337 -38.87 20.22 -4.24
N THR A 338 -39.26 21.34 -4.84
CA THR A 338 -40.60 21.91 -4.69
C THR A 338 -41.36 21.76 -6.00
N ILE A 339 -42.45 21.02 -5.97
CA ILE A 339 -43.37 20.83 -7.11
C ILE A 339 -44.63 21.63 -6.83
N ASP A 340 -44.81 22.73 -7.57
CA ASP A 340 -45.99 23.59 -7.48
C ASP A 340 -46.98 23.23 -8.59
N ASN A 341 -48.03 22.49 -8.24
CA ASN A 341 -49.14 22.17 -9.14
C ASN A 341 -50.26 23.20 -8.96
N LYS A 342 -50.50 24.00 -9.98
CA LYS A 342 -51.62 24.97 -10.04
C LYS A 342 -52.64 24.46 -11.03
N SER A 343 -53.84 24.19 -10.54
CA SER A 343 -55.00 23.87 -11.39
C SER A 343 -56.06 24.94 -11.18
N ASN A 344 -56.65 25.41 -12.27
CA ASN A 344 -57.64 26.46 -12.25
C ASN A 344 -58.64 26.25 -13.37
N VAL A 345 -59.93 26.38 -13.03
CA VAL A 345 -61.02 26.28 -14.00
C VAL A 345 -61.00 27.53 -14.88
N PRO A 346 -60.89 27.40 -16.23
CA PRO A 346 -60.97 28.54 -17.13
C PRO A 346 -62.28 29.34 -16.94
N GLY A 347 -62.20 30.67 -16.97
CA GLY A 347 -63.35 31.56 -16.75
C GLY A 347 -63.67 31.76 -15.27
N LEU A 348 -64.14 30.73 -14.57
CA LEU A 348 -64.60 30.80 -13.17
C LEU A 348 -63.50 31.18 -12.17
N SER A 349 -62.24 30.88 -12.46
CA SER A 349 -61.09 31.29 -11.64
C SER A 349 -60.79 32.80 -11.66
N LYS A 350 -61.43 33.58 -12.55
CA LYS A 350 -61.22 35.02 -12.70
C LYS A 350 -62.31 35.88 -12.04
N ILE A 351 -63.37 35.27 -11.46
CA ILE A 351 -64.44 36.02 -10.79
C ILE A 351 -63.87 36.76 -9.57
N PRO A 352 -64.01 38.10 -9.48
CA PRO A 352 -63.65 38.83 -8.27
C PRO A 352 -64.51 38.32 -7.12
N VAL A 353 -63.92 38.15 -5.92
CA VAL A 353 -64.53 37.55 -4.71
C VAL A 353 -64.60 36.02 -4.69
N PHE A 354 -65.09 35.34 -5.74
CA PHE A 354 -65.30 33.87 -5.69
C PHE A 354 -64.26 33.01 -6.42
N GLY A 355 -63.35 33.63 -7.19
CA GLY A 355 -62.39 32.90 -8.02
C GLY A 355 -61.37 32.03 -7.27
N TRP A 356 -61.30 32.11 -5.94
CA TRP A 356 -60.44 31.26 -5.11
C TRP A 356 -61.02 29.85 -4.89
N LEU A 357 -62.35 29.69 -4.92
CA LEU A 357 -63.02 28.38 -4.83
C LEU A 357 -62.77 27.50 -6.06
N PHE A 358 -62.39 28.12 -7.17
CA PHE A 358 -62.09 27.46 -8.46
C PHE A 358 -60.58 27.39 -8.76
N LYS A 359 -59.74 27.60 -7.74
CA LYS A 359 -58.28 27.48 -7.81
C LYS A 359 -57.82 26.41 -6.83
N THR A 360 -57.13 25.39 -7.32
CA THR A 360 -56.42 24.42 -6.48
C THR A 360 -54.93 24.67 -6.59
N LYS A 361 -54.28 24.94 -5.45
CA LYS A 361 -52.82 25.02 -5.33
C LYS A 361 -52.33 23.85 -4.51
N ASN A 362 -51.69 22.89 -5.15
CA ASN A 362 -51.02 21.79 -4.48
C ASN A 362 -49.51 22.03 -4.53
N LYS A 363 -48.92 22.33 -3.38
CA LYS A 363 -47.47 22.45 -3.20
C LYS A 363 -46.94 21.18 -2.58
N ASN A 364 -46.19 20.38 -3.35
CA ASN A 364 -45.49 19.22 -2.82
C ASN A 364 -44.02 19.58 -2.60
N ILE A 365 -43.51 19.36 -1.39
CA ILE A 365 -42.11 19.62 -1.04
C ILE A 365 -41.48 18.29 -0.66
N GLU A 366 -40.52 17.86 -1.47
CA GLU A 366 -39.67 16.71 -1.20
C GLU A 366 -38.34 17.20 -0.61
N ASP A 367 -38.03 16.76 0.61
CA ASP A 367 -36.82 17.13 1.34
C ASP A 367 -36.09 15.85 1.74
N LEU A 368 -35.03 15.52 1.00
CA LEU A 368 -34.29 14.27 1.09
C LEU A 368 -32.81 14.54 1.44
N SER A 369 -32.27 13.78 2.39
CA SER A 369 -30.83 13.74 2.67
C SER A 369 -30.23 12.42 2.22
N PHE A 370 -29.17 12.49 1.43
CA PHE A 370 -28.36 11.36 0.99
C PHE A 370 -27.11 11.32 1.86
N SER A 371 -26.93 10.24 2.63
CA SER A 371 -25.84 10.09 3.58
C SER A 371 -25.02 8.84 3.28
N PHE A 372 -23.70 9.02 3.30
CA PHE A 372 -22.72 7.97 3.03
C PHE A 372 -21.98 7.66 4.31
N TYR A 373 -22.21 6.48 4.84
CA TYR A 373 -21.56 6.00 6.05
C TYR A 373 -20.51 4.96 5.69
N ILE A 374 -19.44 4.97 6.46
CA ILE A 374 -18.40 3.97 6.40
C ILE A 374 -18.11 3.44 7.79
N SER A 375 -17.83 2.14 7.83
CA SER A 375 -17.39 1.46 9.03
C SER A 375 -16.32 0.46 8.69
N THR A 376 -15.44 0.20 9.66
CA THR A 376 -14.37 -0.76 9.51
C THR A 376 -14.22 -1.61 10.75
N ASN A 377 -13.83 -2.86 10.53
CA ASN A 377 -13.42 -3.77 11.58
C ASN A 377 -11.88 -3.67 11.60
N PHE A 378 -11.31 -3.02 12.61
CA PHE A 378 -9.86 -2.82 12.67
C PHE A 378 -9.11 -4.16 12.76
N PHE A 379 -8.32 -4.46 11.72
CA PHE A 379 -7.35 -5.56 11.54
C PHE A 379 -7.86 -7.00 11.78
N GLU A 380 -7.89 -7.80 10.72
CA GLU A 380 -7.65 -9.25 10.80
C GLU A 380 -6.18 -9.51 10.40
N ASN A 381 -5.41 -10.13 11.28
CA ASN A 381 -4.01 -10.44 11.01
C ASN A 381 -3.95 -11.62 10.02
N ILE A 382 -3.35 -11.44 8.84
CA ILE A 382 -3.26 -12.46 7.76
C ILE A 382 -2.62 -13.78 8.25
N ARG A 383 -1.90 -13.75 9.38
CA ARG A 383 -1.37 -14.96 10.04
C ARG A 383 -2.44 -16.01 10.37
N SER A 384 -3.71 -15.66 10.56
CA SER A 384 -4.74 -16.65 10.91
C SER A 384 -5.28 -17.46 9.73
N GLU A 385 -5.14 -16.99 8.49
CA GLU A 385 -5.69 -17.67 7.29
C GLU A 385 -4.66 -18.53 6.56
N PHE A 386 -3.36 -18.22 6.69
CA PHE A 386 -2.28 -18.97 6.03
C PHE A 386 -1.40 -19.77 6.99
N ALA A 387 -1.86 -20.01 8.22
CA ALA A 387 -1.25 -21.02 9.09
C ALA A 387 -1.52 -22.41 8.51
N THR A 388 -0.68 -22.78 7.55
CA THR A 388 -0.46 -24.18 7.20
C THR A 388 0.12 -24.84 8.45
N THR A 389 -0.67 -25.68 9.11
CA THR A 389 -0.10 -26.74 9.93
C THR A 389 0.85 -27.54 9.04
N GLU A 390 1.97 -27.99 9.60
CA GLU A 390 2.97 -28.83 8.89
C GLU A 390 2.35 -30.08 8.23
N ASP A 391 1.09 -30.44 8.54
CA ASP A 391 0.33 -31.58 8.00
C ASP A 391 -0.76 -31.26 6.94
N GLY A 392 -0.77 -30.08 6.31
CA GLY A 392 -1.51 -29.88 5.04
C GLY A 392 -3.04 -30.05 5.05
N ARG A 393 -3.72 -30.06 6.20
CA ARG A 393 -5.19 -30.07 6.28
C ARG A 393 -5.76 -28.67 6.58
N LEU A 394 -6.77 -28.26 5.82
CA LEU A 394 -7.52 -27.01 6.03
C LEU A 394 -8.29 -27.06 7.36
N ARG A 395 -8.17 -26.02 8.19
CA ARG A 395 -9.02 -25.84 9.37
C ARG A 395 -10.45 -25.50 8.92
N PRO A 396 -11.50 -26.10 9.50
CA PRO A 396 -12.86 -25.59 9.32
C PRO A 396 -12.99 -24.20 9.99
N PRO A 397 -13.90 -23.34 9.49
CA PRO A 397 -14.11 -22.01 10.05
C PRO A 397 -14.51 -22.10 11.51
N ALA A 398 -13.90 -21.28 12.36
CA ALA A 398 -14.24 -21.18 13.77
C ALA A 398 -15.73 -20.84 13.90
N GLY A 399 -16.50 -21.77 14.46
CA GLY A 399 -17.92 -21.58 14.75
C GLY A 399 -18.11 -20.34 15.60
N GLY A 400 -18.95 -19.42 15.13
CA GLY A 400 -19.44 -18.31 15.93
C GLY A 400 -20.18 -18.85 17.15
N SER A 401 -19.72 -18.46 18.33
CA SER A 401 -20.51 -18.57 19.55
C SER A 401 -21.77 -17.71 19.39
N LYS A 402 -22.90 -18.30 19.76
CA LYS A 402 -24.25 -17.70 19.80
C LYS A 402 -24.30 -16.34 20.47
#